data_AF-A0A1N7J4H8-F1
#
_entry.id   AF-A0A1N7J4H8-F1
#
_cell.length_a   1.000
_cell.length_b   1.000
_cell.length_c   1.000
_cell.angle_alpha   90.00
_cell.angle_beta   90.00
_cell.angle_gamma   90.00
#
_symmetry.space_group_name_H-M   'P 1'
#
loop_
_entity.id
_entity.type
_entity.pdbx_description
1 polymer ?
#
loop_
_entity_poly.entity_id
_entity_poly.type
_entity_poly.pdbx_seq_one_letter_code
_entity_poly.pdbx_strand_id
1 'polypeptide(L)'
;MLKSPAAREMLLDHFEAHLKPGDAVEFDTTKTLPAGAPNYRTPFQTELNAMGFPVSTRNVAISNGAGNGTMTGTPGMVVMDHTFNNSSTQRAIIKVNYTPLKNQTLEVSNFKAQQWIFFWFTAYSSAASSKSTTTSEGLDTAPGGRFNLNQFAAATGSNPLLTEFVNNLTIKYFNFIPALSSLAINSSNYYSPVNTSSVTPFAAYSVPTVNEDHVTLNSQNVQFALNEILNSSTLSTSENATNDQVWIENPVKYSLKIKSNYLLKNAQISINDYLGRRIFTAKSQDFSGNLELPISLSNGVYLVTIISGKDKIVKKIVVNN
;
A
#
# COMPACT_ATOMS: atom_id res chain seq x y z
N MET A 1 -23.09 -0.47 5.52
CA MET A 1 -21.63 -0.29 5.42
C MET A 1 -20.90 -0.96 6.58
N LEU A 2 -21.09 -0.55 7.84
CA LEU A 2 -20.33 -1.08 8.99
C LEU A 2 -20.60 -2.54 9.37
N LYS A 3 -21.68 -3.17 8.89
CA LYS A 3 -21.95 -4.62 9.07
C LYS A 3 -21.67 -5.44 7.79
N SER A 4 -20.95 -4.88 6.82
CA SER A 4 -20.59 -5.63 5.62
C SER A 4 -19.63 -6.78 5.97
N PRO A 5 -19.57 -7.85 5.16
CA PRO A 5 -18.58 -8.92 5.35
C PRO A 5 -17.16 -8.35 5.47
N ALA A 6 -16.77 -7.47 4.54
CA ALA A 6 -15.45 -6.83 4.56
C ALA A 6 -15.17 -6.05 5.87
N ALA A 7 -16.15 -5.31 6.41
CA ALA A 7 -15.95 -4.60 7.68
C ALA A 7 -15.71 -5.57 8.84
N ARG A 8 -16.50 -6.66 8.90
CA ARG A 8 -16.38 -7.67 9.96
C ARG A 8 -15.08 -8.46 9.88
N GLU A 9 -14.61 -8.74 8.67
CA GLU A 9 -13.40 -9.51 8.40
C GLU A 9 -12.12 -8.66 8.57
N MET A 10 -12.14 -7.40 8.14
CA MET A 10 -10.92 -6.60 7.98
C MET A 10 -10.65 -5.57 9.07
N LEU A 11 -11.66 -5.11 9.83
CA LEU A 11 -11.43 -4.09 10.87
C LEU A 11 -10.73 -4.69 12.09
N LEU A 12 -9.69 -4.01 12.57
CA LEU A 12 -8.96 -4.36 13.80
C LEU A 12 -9.85 -4.21 15.04
N ASP A 13 -10.73 -3.21 15.00
CA ASP A 13 -11.69 -2.91 16.04
C ASP A 13 -13.07 -2.74 15.41
N HIS A 14 -14.06 -3.47 15.92
CA HIS A 14 -15.39 -3.53 15.32
C HIS A 14 -16.47 -3.50 16.39
N PHE A 15 -17.40 -2.54 16.29
CA PHE A 15 -18.41 -2.26 17.32
C PHE A 15 -19.20 -3.50 17.80
N GLU A 16 -19.51 -4.47 16.92
CA GLU A 16 -20.21 -5.70 17.30
C GLU A 16 -19.47 -6.55 18.34
N ALA A 17 -18.15 -6.42 18.49
CA ALA A 17 -17.40 -7.09 19.55
C ALA A 17 -17.70 -6.52 20.94
N HIS A 18 -18.20 -5.28 21.00
CA HIS A 18 -18.40 -4.51 22.23
C HIS A 18 -19.87 -4.44 22.65
N LEU A 19 -20.79 -5.04 21.89
CA LEU A 19 -22.20 -5.07 22.25
C LEU A 19 -22.46 -6.04 23.42
N LYS A 20 -23.49 -5.73 24.20
CA LYS A 20 -24.06 -6.68 25.15
C LYS A 20 -24.59 -7.90 24.39
N PRO A 21 -24.46 -9.12 24.94
CA PRO A 21 -25.00 -10.31 24.29
C PRO A 21 -26.48 -10.16 23.93
N GLY A 22 -26.82 -10.33 22.65
CA GLY A 22 -28.18 -10.23 22.14
C GLY A 22 -28.69 -8.80 21.91
N ASP A 23 -27.89 -7.77 22.18
CA ASP A 23 -28.27 -6.37 21.99
C ASP A 23 -27.73 -5.82 20.66
N ALA A 24 -28.46 -4.86 20.08
CA ALA A 24 -28.11 -4.21 18.82
C ALA A 24 -27.49 -2.83 18.99
N VAL A 25 -27.64 -2.19 20.15
CA VAL A 25 -27.32 -0.77 20.39
C VAL A 25 -26.66 -0.50 21.74
N GLU A 26 -26.75 -1.43 22.69
CA GLU A 26 -26.15 -1.30 24.01
C GLU A 26 -24.76 -1.92 24.09
N PHE A 27 -23.81 -1.16 24.62
CA PHE A 27 -22.42 -1.58 24.78
C PHE A 27 -22.18 -2.25 26.14
N ASP A 28 -21.35 -3.29 26.12
CA ASP A 28 -20.87 -3.99 27.30
C ASP A 28 -19.68 -3.22 27.91
N THR A 29 -19.85 -2.73 29.12
CA THR A 29 -18.84 -1.91 29.81
C THR A 29 -17.57 -2.67 30.17
N THR A 30 -17.58 -4.00 30.06
CA THR A 30 -16.40 -4.84 30.29
C THR A 30 -15.56 -5.04 29.03
N LYS A 31 -16.10 -4.71 27.84
CA LYS A 31 -15.45 -4.94 26.54
C LYS A 31 -14.97 -3.64 25.92
N THR A 32 -13.86 -3.11 26.44
CA THR A 32 -13.35 -1.80 26.01
C THR A 32 -12.09 -1.86 25.15
N LEU A 33 -11.37 -2.99 25.14
CA LEU A 33 -10.15 -3.15 24.33
C LEU A 33 -10.49 -3.43 22.86
N PRO A 34 -9.65 -3.00 21.90
CA PRO A 34 -9.88 -3.24 20.48
C PRO A 34 -10.11 -4.72 20.17
N ALA A 35 -11.20 -5.01 19.46
CA ALA A 35 -11.55 -6.37 19.07
C ALA A 35 -12.27 -6.42 17.72
N GLY A 36 -11.83 -7.33 16.85
CA GLY A 36 -12.51 -7.59 15.58
C GLY A 36 -13.88 -8.22 15.77
N ALA A 37 -14.71 -8.22 14.73
CA ALA A 37 -16.07 -8.77 14.83
C ALA A 37 -16.05 -10.25 15.25
N PRO A 38 -16.90 -10.67 16.21
CA PRO A 38 -16.93 -12.04 16.70
C PRO A 38 -17.13 -13.05 15.58
N ASN A 39 -16.25 -14.07 15.49
CA ASN A 39 -16.29 -15.14 14.49
C ASN A 39 -16.03 -14.73 13.02
N TYR A 40 -15.57 -13.51 12.74
CA TYR A 40 -15.26 -13.07 11.37
C TYR A 40 -13.76 -12.79 11.17
N ARG A 41 -13.20 -11.83 11.93
CA ARG A 41 -11.81 -11.39 11.74
C ARG A 41 -10.80 -12.53 11.91
N THR A 42 -10.90 -13.28 13.01
CA THR A 42 -9.89 -14.31 13.33
C THR A 42 -9.84 -15.43 12.30
N PRO A 43 -10.97 -16.03 11.88
CA PRO A 43 -10.97 -16.99 10.77
C PRO A 43 -10.37 -16.42 9.49
N PHE A 44 -10.79 -15.21 9.07
CA PHE A 44 -10.28 -14.56 7.87
C PHE A 44 -8.76 -14.32 7.93
N GLN A 45 -8.26 -13.77 9.04
CA GLN A 45 -6.82 -13.55 9.20
C GLN A 45 -6.04 -14.87 9.24
N THR A 46 -6.61 -15.94 9.79
CA THR A 46 -6.00 -17.28 9.81
C THR A 46 -5.88 -17.82 8.39
N GLU A 47 -6.92 -17.67 7.57
CA GLU A 47 -6.91 -18.05 6.15
C GLU A 47 -5.86 -17.26 5.37
N LEU A 48 -5.83 -15.93 5.49
CA LEU A 48 -4.83 -15.09 4.83
C LEU A 48 -3.40 -15.46 5.25
N ASN A 49 -3.17 -15.71 6.55
CA ASN A 49 -1.86 -16.12 7.05
C ASN A 49 -1.44 -17.49 6.51
N ALA A 50 -2.39 -18.42 6.34
CA ALA A 50 -2.13 -19.74 5.76
C ALA A 50 -1.80 -19.66 4.26
N MET A 51 -2.45 -18.76 3.51
CA MET A 51 -2.12 -18.50 2.11
C MET A 51 -0.75 -17.83 1.93
N GLY A 52 -0.41 -16.89 2.81
CA GLY A 52 0.81 -16.11 2.72
C GLY A 52 0.84 -15.17 1.51
N PHE A 53 2.00 -14.56 1.27
CA PHE A 53 2.22 -13.73 0.08
C PHE A 53 2.59 -14.61 -1.13
N PRO A 54 2.27 -14.18 -2.36
CA PRO A 54 2.70 -14.89 -3.57
C PRO A 54 4.22 -15.06 -3.62
N VAL A 55 4.69 -16.28 -3.95
CA VAL A 55 6.12 -16.64 -3.87
C VAL A 55 6.89 -16.53 -5.20
N SER A 56 6.17 -16.46 -6.32
CA SER A 56 6.75 -16.38 -7.67
C SER A 56 6.73 -14.96 -8.25
N THR A 57 6.54 -13.96 -7.40
CA THR A 57 6.47 -12.55 -7.77
C THR A 57 7.41 -11.73 -6.91
N ARG A 58 7.90 -10.62 -7.45
CA ARG A 58 8.54 -9.57 -6.65
C ARG A 58 7.43 -8.77 -5.95
N ASN A 59 7.23 -9.02 -4.66
CA ASN A 59 6.20 -8.33 -3.88
C ASN A 59 6.70 -6.95 -3.45
N VAL A 60 5.92 -5.92 -3.74
CA VAL A 60 6.20 -4.53 -3.33
C VAL A 60 4.96 -3.92 -2.70
N ALA A 61 5.15 -2.87 -1.89
CA ALA A 61 4.04 -2.21 -1.23
C ALA A 61 4.10 -0.68 -1.35
N ILE A 62 2.92 -0.06 -1.37
CA ILE A 62 2.74 1.39 -1.28
C ILE A 62 1.84 1.64 -0.07
N SER A 63 2.32 2.46 0.85
CA SER A 63 1.53 2.96 1.96
C SER A 63 1.07 4.40 1.68
N ASN A 64 -0.16 4.73 2.05
CA ASN A 64 -0.63 6.12 2.13
C ASN A 64 -0.43 6.72 3.53
N GLY A 65 0.06 5.92 4.48
CA GLY A 65 0.33 6.36 5.84
C GLY A 65 1.73 6.88 6.03
N ALA A 66 1.87 7.88 6.90
CA ALA A 66 3.15 8.48 7.22
C ALA A 66 4.09 7.46 7.92
N GLY A 67 5.26 7.24 7.35
CA GLY A 67 6.28 6.34 7.91
C GLY A 67 7.07 6.95 9.08
N ASN A 68 6.94 8.25 9.33
CA ASN A 68 7.71 8.97 10.35
C ASN A 68 6.99 9.09 11.70
N GLY A 69 5.84 8.43 11.88
CA GLY A 69 5.04 8.53 13.11
C GLY A 69 4.06 9.71 13.14
N THR A 70 3.91 10.47 12.04
CA THR A 70 2.93 11.56 11.98
C THR A 70 1.51 11.01 12.14
N MET A 71 0.76 11.54 13.10
CA MET A 71 -0.59 11.09 13.44
C MET A 71 -1.65 11.71 12.52
N THR A 72 -2.82 11.06 12.42
CA THR A 72 -3.99 11.61 11.68
C THR A 72 -4.78 12.61 12.53
N GLY A 73 -4.63 12.56 13.86
CA GLY A 73 -5.26 13.45 14.84
C GLY A 73 -4.53 13.33 16.18
N THR A 74 -5.21 13.65 17.28
CA THR A 74 -4.67 13.44 18.64
C THR A 74 -5.47 12.37 19.37
N PRO A 75 -4.86 11.34 19.96
CA PRO A 75 -5.57 10.33 20.72
C PRO A 75 -6.46 10.98 21.80
N GLY A 76 -7.71 10.51 21.91
CA GLY A 76 -8.66 11.03 22.91
C GLY A 76 -9.29 12.40 22.60
N MET A 77 -8.96 13.03 21.48
CA MET A 77 -9.54 14.34 21.16
C MET A 77 -11.05 14.27 20.92
N VAL A 78 -11.75 15.37 21.23
CA VAL A 78 -13.16 15.55 20.91
C VAL A 78 -13.32 15.71 19.40
N VAL A 79 -14.03 14.79 18.77
CA VAL A 79 -14.37 14.80 17.34
C VAL A 79 -15.67 15.57 17.11
N MET A 80 -16.63 15.44 18.02
CA MET A 80 -17.89 16.17 18.03
C MET A 80 -18.41 16.28 19.47
N ASP A 81 -18.96 17.43 19.81
CA ASP A 81 -19.79 17.62 21.01
C ASP A 81 -20.89 18.62 20.61
N HIS A 82 -22.01 18.09 20.09
CA HIS A 82 -23.02 18.91 19.43
C HIS A 82 -24.44 18.53 19.86
N THR A 83 -25.31 19.54 19.88
CA THR A 83 -26.75 19.39 20.14
C THR A 83 -27.54 19.64 18.86
N PHE A 84 -28.15 18.59 18.33
CA PHE A 84 -29.04 18.62 17.18
C PHE A 84 -30.47 18.89 17.66
N ASN A 85 -31.06 20.02 17.28
CA ASN A 85 -32.44 20.33 17.61
C ASN A 85 -33.35 19.88 16.47
N ASN A 86 -34.16 18.85 16.71
CA ASN A 86 -35.14 18.36 15.73
C ASN A 86 -36.42 19.22 15.74
N SER A 87 -36.79 19.74 16.91
CA SER A 87 -37.90 20.69 17.06
C SER A 87 -37.67 21.57 18.30
N SER A 88 -38.60 22.49 18.58
CA SER A 88 -38.58 23.28 19.81
C SER A 88 -38.67 22.44 21.09
N THR A 89 -39.06 21.17 20.99
CA THR A 89 -39.21 20.30 22.15
C THR A 89 -38.40 19.00 22.07
N GLN A 90 -37.67 18.76 20.99
CA GLN A 90 -36.91 17.52 20.80
C GLN A 90 -35.50 17.81 20.35
N ARG A 91 -34.52 17.20 21.02
CA ARG A 91 -33.11 17.32 20.66
C ARG A 91 -32.33 16.03 20.89
N ALA A 92 -31.23 15.89 20.17
CA ALA A 92 -30.22 14.87 20.40
C ALA A 92 -28.89 15.53 20.75
N ILE A 93 -28.22 15.03 21.79
CA ILE A 93 -26.86 15.42 22.14
C ILE A 93 -25.96 14.27 21.73
N ILE A 94 -24.96 14.57 20.90
CA ILE A 94 -23.98 13.60 20.42
C ILE A 94 -22.60 14.09 20.82
N LYS A 95 -21.88 13.25 21.54
CA LYS A 95 -20.46 13.41 21.82
C LYS A 95 -19.69 12.23 21.26
N VAL A 96 -18.63 12.51 20.53
CA VAL A 96 -17.72 11.51 19.97
C VAL A 96 -16.30 11.95 20.23
N ASN A 97 -15.48 11.05 20.75
CA ASN A 97 -14.05 11.25 20.96
C ASN A 97 -13.28 10.17 20.22
N TYR A 98 -12.05 10.47 19.81
CA TYR A 98 -11.13 9.43 19.38
C TYR A 98 -10.72 8.52 20.53
N THR A 99 -10.27 7.32 20.18
CA THR A 99 -9.76 6.32 21.12
C THR A 99 -8.54 6.88 21.86
N PRO A 100 -8.36 6.53 23.15
CA PRO A 100 -7.52 7.32 24.05
C PRO A 100 -6.02 7.06 23.87
N LEU A 101 -5.23 7.76 24.68
CA LEU A 101 -3.81 7.45 24.86
C LEU A 101 -3.62 6.02 25.39
N LYS A 102 -2.42 5.48 25.16
CA LYS A 102 -1.99 4.15 25.59
C LYS A 102 -2.33 3.87 27.06
N ASN A 103 -2.88 2.69 27.34
CA ASN A 103 -3.31 2.25 28.66
C ASN A 103 -4.36 3.14 29.37
N GLN A 104 -5.03 4.05 28.65
CA GLN A 104 -6.14 4.84 29.18
C GLN A 104 -7.48 4.33 28.64
N THR A 105 -8.55 4.64 29.35
CA THR A 105 -9.94 4.37 28.95
C THR A 105 -10.68 5.70 28.86
N LEU A 106 -11.48 5.89 27.81
CA LEU A 106 -12.27 7.09 27.58
C LEU A 106 -13.63 6.72 27.01
N GLU A 107 -14.66 7.49 27.35
CA GLU A 107 -15.94 7.44 26.65
C GLU A 107 -15.73 7.98 25.22
N VAL A 108 -15.91 7.15 24.21
CA VAL A 108 -15.69 7.51 22.79
C VAL A 108 -16.98 7.84 22.06
N SER A 109 -18.13 7.46 22.62
CA SER A 109 -19.43 7.82 22.09
C SER A 109 -20.43 8.02 23.22
N ASN A 110 -21.18 9.11 23.17
CA ASN A 110 -22.32 9.38 24.05
C ASN A 110 -23.46 9.95 23.22
N PHE A 111 -24.63 9.35 23.37
CA PHE A 111 -25.87 9.78 22.76
C PHE A 111 -26.91 10.01 23.85
N LYS A 112 -27.62 11.14 23.77
CA LYS A 112 -28.81 11.43 24.59
C LYS A 112 -29.91 12.01 23.72
N ALA A 113 -31.05 11.36 23.65
CA ALA A 113 -32.27 11.93 23.10
C ALA A 113 -33.08 12.58 24.23
N GLN A 114 -33.46 13.84 24.07
CA GLN A 114 -34.15 14.61 25.08
C GLN A 114 -35.45 15.21 24.58
N GLN A 115 -36.46 15.21 25.46
CA GLN A 115 -37.77 15.83 25.25
C GLN A 115 -37.93 16.97 26.26
N TRP A 116 -38.40 18.11 25.77
CA TRP A 116 -38.82 19.24 26.58
C TRP A 116 -40.28 19.05 27.01
N ILE A 117 -40.53 19.17 28.31
CA ILE A 117 -41.88 19.24 28.90
C ILE A 117 -41.95 20.50 29.76
N PHE A 118 -41.24 20.49 30.90
CA PHE A 118 -40.99 21.65 31.76
C PHE A 118 -39.50 21.92 31.95
N PHE A 119 -38.68 20.88 31.77
CA PHE A 119 -37.24 20.87 31.65
C PHE A 119 -36.86 19.77 30.65
N TRP A 120 -35.59 19.71 30.25
CA TRP A 120 -35.10 18.66 29.35
C TRP A 120 -35.01 17.32 30.08
N PHE A 121 -35.81 16.35 29.65
CA PHE A 121 -35.76 14.96 30.14
C PHE A 121 -35.05 14.08 29.12
N THR A 122 -34.12 13.23 29.56
CA THR A 122 -33.47 12.23 28.69
C THR A 122 -34.36 11.01 28.55
N ALA A 123 -34.97 10.84 27.39
CA ALA A 123 -35.82 9.69 27.09
C ALA A 123 -35.00 8.45 26.72
N TYR A 124 -33.90 8.65 25.98
CA TYR A 124 -33.00 7.58 25.57
C TYR A 124 -31.55 8.03 25.73
N SER A 125 -30.67 7.09 26.08
CA SER A 125 -29.24 7.31 26.09
C SER A 125 -28.49 6.04 25.78
N SER A 126 -27.35 6.17 25.10
CA SER A 126 -26.38 5.10 24.93
C SER A 126 -24.99 5.69 25.03
N ALA A 127 -24.05 4.92 25.56
CA ALA A 127 -22.66 5.34 25.68
C ALA A 127 -21.73 4.16 25.43
N ALA A 128 -20.56 4.43 24.86
CA ALA A 128 -19.52 3.46 24.61
C ALA A 128 -18.19 4.01 25.11
N SER A 129 -17.41 3.15 25.77
CA SER A 129 -16.04 3.44 26.19
C SER A 129 -15.06 2.55 25.46
N SER A 130 -13.90 3.12 25.11
CA SER A 130 -12.78 2.40 24.50
C SER A 130 -11.54 2.57 25.36
N LYS A 131 -10.71 1.52 25.40
CA LYS A 131 -9.44 1.47 26.09
C LYS A 131 -8.35 1.15 25.08
N SER A 132 -7.30 1.98 25.03
CA SER A 132 -6.14 1.65 24.22
C SER A 132 -5.26 0.61 24.90
N THR A 133 -4.60 -0.21 24.09
CA THR A 133 -3.72 -1.29 24.56
C THR A 133 -2.57 -0.77 25.43
N THR A 134 -1.82 -1.67 26.06
CA THR A 134 -0.63 -1.30 26.84
C THR A 134 0.56 -0.88 25.98
N THR A 135 0.52 -1.16 24.67
CA THR A 135 1.64 -0.98 23.74
C THR A 135 1.41 0.10 22.68
N SER A 136 0.16 0.40 22.35
CA SER A 136 -0.22 1.40 21.35
C SER A 136 -1.27 2.36 21.91
N GLU A 137 -1.23 3.60 21.43
CA GLU A 137 -2.35 4.53 21.56
C GLU A 137 -3.51 4.12 20.62
N GLY A 138 -4.57 4.92 20.63
CA GLY A 138 -5.79 4.70 19.86
C GLY A 138 -5.57 4.44 18.36
N LEU A 139 -6.39 3.57 17.74
CA LEU A 139 -6.17 3.14 16.35
C LEU A 139 -6.54 4.21 15.32
N ASP A 140 -7.52 5.05 15.64
CA ASP A 140 -8.08 6.10 14.79
C ASP A 140 -7.12 7.26 14.50
N THR A 141 -6.13 7.49 15.36
CA THR A 141 -5.12 8.55 15.17
C THR A 141 -3.76 8.04 14.75
N ALA A 142 -3.57 6.73 14.62
CA ALA A 142 -2.29 6.17 14.21
C ALA A 142 -1.86 6.70 12.82
N PRO A 143 -0.54 6.73 12.52
CA PRO A 143 -0.05 6.99 11.17
C PRO A 143 -0.64 5.99 10.19
N GLY A 144 -1.20 6.46 9.07
CA GLY A 144 -1.94 5.59 8.16
C GLY A 144 -2.68 6.31 7.05
N GLY A 145 -3.13 5.52 6.07
CA GLY A 145 -4.00 6.01 5.01
C GLY A 145 -5.34 6.43 5.61
N ARG A 146 -5.82 7.62 5.26
CA ARG A 146 -6.97 8.25 5.91
C ARG A 146 -8.27 7.91 5.20
N PHE A 147 -9.34 7.72 5.96
CA PHE A 147 -10.70 7.81 5.42
C PHE A 147 -11.18 9.26 5.48
N ASN A 148 -11.61 9.82 4.35
CA ASN A 148 -12.08 11.21 4.28
C ASN A 148 -13.61 11.30 4.39
N LEU A 149 -14.10 11.81 5.52
CA LEU A 149 -15.54 11.93 5.79
C LEU A 149 -16.23 12.96 4.88
N ASN A 150 -15.50 13.89 4.25
CA ASN A 150 -16.11 14.81 3.27
C ASN A 150 -16.60 14.08 2.02
N GLN A 151 -15.96 12.97 1.63
CA GLN A 151 -16.42 12.15 0.50
C GLN A 151 -17.77 11.48 0.82
N PHE A 152 -18.02 11.18 2.10
CA PHE A 152 -19.31 10.67 2.55
C PHE A 152 -20.39 11.75 2.44
N ALA A 153 -20.09 12.99 2.84
CA ALA A 153 -21.01 14.12 2.72
C ALA A 153 -21.47 14.33 1.26
N ALA A 154 -20.53 14.29 0.31
CA ALA A 154 -20.82 14.44 -1.11
C ALA A 154 -21.74 13.34 -1.67
N ALA A 155 -21.68 12.12 -1.12
CA ALA A 155 -22.52 11.00 -1.53
C ALA A 155 -23.96 11.06 -0.98
N THR A 156 -24.24 11.96 -0.05
CA THR A 156 -25.48 11.91 0.76
C THR A 156 -26.56 12.92 0.37
N GLY A 157 -26.32 13.71 -0.68
CA GLY A 157 -27.28 14.67 -1.21
C GLY A 157 -27.62 15.81 -0.23
N SER A 158 -28.77 16.45 -0.44
CA SER A 158 -29.22 17.64 0.27
C SER A 158 -29.90 17.36 1.63
N ASN A 159 -29.39 16.42 2.43
CA ASN A 159 -29.93 16.14 3.77
C ASN A 159 -29.40 17.18 4.80
N PRO A 160 -30.27 18.03 5.39
CA PRO A 160 -29.83 19.09 6.31
C PRO A 160 -29.21 18.57 7.60
N LEU A 161 -29.74 17.49 8.17
CA LEU A 161 -29.24 16.90 9.42
C LEU A 161 -27.83 16.33 9.23
N LEU A 162 -27.60 15.66 8.10
CA LEU A 162 -26.29 15.09 7.80
C LEU A 162 -25.28 16.18 7.44
N THR A 163 -25.72 17.24 6.78
CA THR A 163 -24.91 18.44 6.54
C THR A 163 -24.49 19.08 7.86
N GLU A 164 -25.43 19.26 8.79
CA GLU A 164 -25.15 19.73 10.15
C GLU A 164 -24.16 18.80 10.86
N PHE A 165 -24.36 17.49 10.78
CA PHE A 165 -23.47 16.51 11.40
C PHE A 165 -22.03 16.66 10.90
N VAL A 166 -21.81 16.64 9.58
CA VAL A 166 -20.47 16.75 9.01
C VAL A 166 -19.82 18.11 9.28
N ASN A 167 -20.62 19.18 9.32
CA ASN A 167 -20.13 20.52 9.61
C ASN A 167 -19.68 20.70 11.07
N ASN A 168 -20.23 19.92 12.00
CA ASN A 168 -19.87 19.96 13.41
C ASN A 168 -18.73 18.99 13.80
N LEU A 169 -18.14 18.28 12.83
CA LEU A 169 -16.92 17.50 13.07
C LEU A 169 -15.70 18.42 13.16
N THR A 170 -14.96 18.35 14.26
CA THR A 170 -13.70 19.09 14.46
C THR A 170 -12.58 18.54 13.56
N ILE A 171 -12.67 17.26 13.22
CA ILE A 171 -11.77 16.55 12.31
C ILE A 171 -12.59 15.62 11.42
N LYS A 172 -12.24 15.58 10.14
CA LYS A 172 -12.99 14.84 9.09
C LYS A 172 -12.21 13.65 8.53
N TYR A 173 -11.16 13.23 9.22
CA TYR A 173 -10.27 12.16 8.79
C TYR A 173 -9.88 11.31 9.97
N PHE A 174 -9.97 9.98 9.82
CA PHE A 174 -9.39 9.04 10.77
C PHE A 174 -8.50 8.05 10.01
N ASN A 175 -7.59 7.40 10.73
CA ASN A 175 -6.77 6.34 10.20
C ASN A 175 -7.64 5.15 9.76
N PHE A 176 -7.62 4.85 8.46
CA PHE A 176 -8.33 3.73 7.88
C PHE A 176 -7.45 2.48 7.81
N ILE A 177 -6.20 2.64 7.35
CA ILE A 177 -5.21 1.57 7.27
C ILE A 177 -3.90 2.07 7.89
N PRO A 178 -3.50 1.57 9.07
CA PRO A 178 -2.23 1.93 9.68
C PRO A 178 -1.05 1.68 8.72
N ALA A 179 -0.04 2.56 8.76
CA ALA A 179 1.14 2.46 7.91
C ALA A 179 1.91 1.15 8.13
N LEU A 180 1.91 0.63 9.36
CA LEU A 180 2.53 -0.67 9.66
C LEU A 180 1.73 -1.83 9.06
N SER A 181 0.39 -1.75 9.09
CA SER A 181 -0.49 -2.76 8.50
C SER A 181 -0.37 -2.82 6.98
N SER A 182 -0.28 -1.67 6.30
CA SER A 182 -0.11 -1.63 4.83
C SER A 182 1.24 -2.21 4.37
N LEU A 183 2.24 -2.21 5.24
CA LEU A 183 3.57 -2.77 4.99
C LEU A 183 3.76 -4.17 5.62
N ALA A 184 2.71 -4.77 6.18
CA ALA A 184 2.77 -6.05 6.88
C ALA A 184 3.89 -6.12 7.94
N ILE A 185 4.16 -5.00 8.62
CA ILE A 185 5.14 -4.90 9.70
C ILE A 185 4.47 -5.36 10.99
N ASN A 186 5.01 -6.40 11.60
CA ASN A 186 4.50 -6.91 12.87
C ASN A 186 5.00 -6.04 14.03
N SER A 187 4.13 -5.18 14.56
CA SER A 187 4.40 -4.33 15.71
C SER A 187 3.15 -4.22 16.58
N SER A 188 3.34 -4.26 17.90
CA SER A 188 2.28 -4.00 18.87
C SER A 188 2.05 -2.50 19.11
N ASN A 189 2.90 -1.62 18.56
CA ASN A 189 2.75 -0.18 18.60
C ASN A 189 2.52 0.35 17.19
N TYR A 190 1.29 0.79 16.89
CA TYR A 190 0.91 1.30 15.57
C TYR A 190 1.48 2.69 15.26
N TYR A 191 2.08 3.35 16.25
CA TYR A 191 2.73 4.67 16.12
C TYR A 191 4.23 4.58 15.87
N SER A 192 4.80 3.36 15.88
CA SER A 192 6.22 3.17 15.61
C SER A 192 6.57 3.63 14.19
N PRO A 193 7.64 4.43 14.01
CA PRO A 193 8.12 4.80 12.69
C PRO A 193 8.57 3.58 11.87
N VAL A 194 8.36 3.66 10.56
CA VAL A 194 8.94 2.78 9.56
C VAL A 194 10.37 3.24 9.28
N ASN A 195 11.34 2.37 9.55
CA ASN A 195 12.76 2.67 9.37
C ASN A 195 13.53 1.43 8.88
N THR A 196 14.85 1.51 8.78
CA THR A 196 15.71 0.42 8.27
C THR A 196 15.68 -0.85 9.12
N SER A 197 15.23 -0.78 10.37
CA SER A 197 15.05 -1.93 11.26
C SER A 197 13.63 -2.53 11.17
N SER A 198 12.72 -1.91 10.42
CA SER A 198 11.38 -2.44 10.19
C SER A 198 11.45 -3.68 9.31
N VAL A 199 10.96 -4.80 9.83
CA VAL A 199 10.89 -6.06 9.08
C VAL A 199 9.57 -6.12 8.32
N THR A 200 9.65 -6.28 7.01
CA THR A 200 8.52 -6.41 6.09
C THR A 200 8.77 -7.54 5.09
N PRO A 201 7.72 -8.26 4.64
CA PRO A 201 7.85 -9.30 3.61
C PRO A 201 8.04 -8.75 2.19
N PHE A 202 7.91 -7.43 1.99
CA PHE A 202 8.03 -6.80 0.68
C PHE A 202 9.50 -6.57 0.30
N ALA A 203 9.84 -6.82 -0.96
CA ALA A 203 11.20 -6.62 -1.50
C ALA A 203 11.56 -5.13 -1.64
N ALA A 204 10.55 -4.27 -1.76
CA ALA A 204 10.66 -2.82 -1.71
C ALA A 204 9.33 -2.21 -1.30
N TYR A 205 9.36 -0.98 -0.79
CA TYR A 205 8.15 -0.25 -0.44
C TYR A 205 8.33 1.26 -0.61
N SER A 206 7.20 1.96 -0.83
CA SER A 206 7.11 3.41 -0.77
C SER A 206 6.22 3.82 0.39
N VAL A 207 6.75 4.71 1.24
CA VAL A 207 6.04 5.26 2.41
C VAL A 207 6.23 6.78 2.44
N PRO A 208 5.14 7.58 2.51
CA PRO A 208 5.24 9.03 2.60
C PRO A 208 5.63 9.48 4.01
N THR A 209 5.94 10.76 4.17
CA THR A 209 6.17 11.41 5.48
C THR A 209 4.92 12.09 6.03
N VAL A 210 3.82 12.11 5.26
CA VAL A 210 2.52 12.68 5.64
C VAL A 210 1.43 11.65 5.37
N ASN A 211 0.35 11.69 6.16
CA ASN A 211 -0.81 10.85 5.94
C ASN A 211 -1.60 11.36 4.74
N GLU A 212 -1.95 10.46 3.84
CA GLU A 212 -2.73 10.74 2.64
C GLU A 212 -4.08 10.02 2.70
N ASP A 213 -5.04 10.48 1.90
CA ASP A 213 -6.31 9.76 1.79
C ASP A 213 -6.06 8.38 1.20
N HIS A 214 -6.74 7.36 1.71
CA HIS A 214 -6.64 6.00 1.20
C HIS A 214 -6.91 5.99 -0.30
N VAL A 215 -6.13 5.18 -1.04
CA VAL A 215 -6.10 5.08 -2.51
C VAL A 215 -5.52 6.29 -3.26
N THR A 216 -4.93 7.27 -2.57
CA THR A 216 -4.24 8.39 -3.22
C THR A 216 -2.97 7.93 -3.93
N LEU A 217 -2.79 8.35 -5.18
CA LEU A 217 -1.54 8.21 -5.92
C LEU A 217 -0.89 9.58 -6.08
N ASN A 218 0.27 9.78 -5.46
CA ASN A 218 1.07 10.99 -5.54
C ASN A 218 2.26 10.78 -6.51
N SER A 219 3.01 11.83 -6.82
CA SER A 219 4.15 11.71 -7.74
C SER A 219 5.21 10.72 -7.27
N GLN A 220 5.48 10.64 -5.96
CA GLN A 220 6.46 9.73 -5.38
C GLN A 220 6.05 8.26 -5.55
N ASN A 221 4.81 7.91 -5.20
CA ASN A 221 4.34 6.53 -5.24
C ASN A 221 4.05 6.06 -6.67
N VAL A 222 3.65 6.96 -7.57
CA VAL A 222 3.56 6.69 -9.01
C VAL A 222 4.95 6.43 -9.59
N GLN A 223 5.94 7.26 -9.28
CA GLN A 223 7.31 7.05 -9.76
C GLN A 223 7.89 5.73 -9.22
N PHE A 224 7.65 5.42 -7.95
CA PHE A 224 8.02 4.13 -7.36
C PHE A 224 7.38 2.96 -8.12
N ALA A 225 6.07 3.00 -8.34
CA ALA A 225 5.36 1.95 -9.08
C ALA A 225 5.89 1.80 -10.51
N LEU A 226 6.12 2.90 -11.22
CA LEU A 226 6.70 2.89 -12.57
C LEU A 226 8.11 2.31 -12.56
N ASN A 227 8.93 2.60 -11.55
CA ASN A 227 10.27 2.02 -11.43
C ASN A 227 10.20 0.51 -11.22
N GLU A 228 9.30 0.02 -10.36
CA GLU A 228 9.14 -1.43 -10.12
C GLU A 228 8.56 -2.18 -11.35
N ILE A 229 7.84 -1.47 -12.25
CA ILE A 229 7.23 -2.07 -13.45
C ILE A 229 8.10 -1.94 -14.71
N LEU A 230 8.81 -0.82 -14.88
CA LEU A 230 9.48 -0.48 -16.14
C LEU A 230 11.00 -0.65 -16.08
N ASN A 231 11.59 -0.69 -14.87
CA ASN A 231 13.05 -0.79 -14.76
C ASN A 231 13.51 -2.23 -14.99
N SER A 232 14.21 -2.47 -16.11
CA SER A 232 14.72 -3.80 -16.46
C SER A 232 15.66 -4.37 -15.39
N SER A 233 16.34 -3.55 -14.58
CA SER A 233 17.15 -4.06 -13.46
C SER A 233 16.31 -4.69 -12.33
N THR A 234 15.03 -4.33 -12.18
CA THR A 234 14.13 -4.87 -11.15
C THR A 234 13.36 -6.12 -11.62
N LEU A 235 13.14 -6.27 -12.92
CA LEU A 235 12.38 -7.37 -13.54
C LEU A 235 13.22 -8.30 -14.41
N SER A 236 14.51 -8.03 -14.63
CA SER A 236 15.38 -8.92 -15.40
C SER A 236 15.79 -10.12 -14.56
N THR A 237 15.84 -11.28 -15.22
CA THR A 237 16.66 -12.40 -14.77
C THR A 237 18.13 -12.06 -15.04
N SER A 238 19.06 -12.61 -14.25
CA SER A 238 20.50 -12.36 -14.41
C SER A 238 21.03 -12.61 -15.83
N GLU A 239 20.33 -13.41 -16.64
CA GLU A 239 20.66 -13.67 -18.05
C GLU A 239 20.33 -12.49 -18.99
N ASN A 240 19.41 -11.59 -18.62
CA ASN A 240 19.00 -10.46 -19.47
C ASN A 240 19.70 -9.13 -19.14
N ALA A 241 20.23 -8.98 -17.92
CA ALA A 241 20.92 -7.74 -17.53
C ALA A 241 22.17 -7.45 -18.40
N THR A 242 22.86 -8.50 -18.87
CA THR A 242 24.03 -8.38 -19.77
C THR A 242 23.62 -8.14 -21.23
N ASN A 243 22.41 -8.54 -21.62
CA ASN A 243 21.89 -8.39 -22.97
C ASN A 243 21.53 -6.92 -23.26
N ASP A 244 21.03 -6.18 -22.27
CA ASP A 244 20.69 -4.74 -22.38
C ASP A 244 21.92 -3.83 -22.39
N GLN A 245 23.09 -4.38 -22.09
CA GLN A 245 24.37 -3.68 -21.99
C GLN A 245 25.23 -3.79 -23.25
N VAL A 246 24.80 -4.62 -24.20
CA VAL A 246 25.48 -4.84 -25.49
C VAL A 246 24.52 -4.58 -26.65
N TRP A 247 24.93 -3.70 -27.54
CA TRP A 247 24.18 -3.30 -28.73
C TRP A 247 24.95 -3.69 -29.99
N ILE A 248 24.21 -3.99 -31.06
CA ILE A 248 24.78 -4.24 -32.38
C ILE A 248 24.07 -3.33 -33.37
N GLU A 249 24.83 -2.65 -34.23
CA GLU A 249 24.27 -1.87 -35.33
C GLU A 249 23.41 -2.78 -36.22
N ASN A 250 22.19 -2.35 -36.54
CA ASN A 250 21.23 -3.12 -37.34
C ASN A 250 20.37 -2.16 -38.17
N PRO A 251 20.31 -2.26 -39.51
CA PRO A 251 20.91 -3.29 -40.36
C PRO A 251 22.44 -3.28 -40.44
N VAL A 252 23.02 -4.47 -40.54
CA VAL A 252 24.46 -4.71 -40.73
C VAL A 252 24.80 -4.66 -42.22
N LYS A 253 25.94 -4.06 -42.56
CA LYS A 253 26.48 -3.99 -43.94
C LYS A 253 27.81 -4.75 -44.02
N TYR A 254 28.90 -4.02 -44.27
CA TYR A 254 30.26 -4.53 -44.46
C TYR A 254 30.99 -4.89 -43.15
N SER A 255 30.49 -4.42 -42.01
CA SER A 255 31.10 -4.68 -40.72
C SER A 255 30.06 -4.86 -39.62
N LEU A 256 30.34 -5.77 -38.69
CA LEU A 256 29.59 -5.96 -37.47
C LEU A 256 30.10 -4.97 -36.42
N LYS A 257 29.33 -3.90 -36.17
CA LYS A 257 29.65 -2.94 -35.11
C LYS A 257 28.91 -3.30 -33.82
N ILE A 258 29.66 -3.59 -32.78
CA ILE A 258 29.18 -3.98 -31.45
C ILE A 258 29.59 -2.89 -30.47
N LYS A 259 28.67 -2.47 -29.60
CA LYS A 259 28.96 -1.57 -28.48
C LYS A 259 28.67 -2.28 -27.17
N SER A 260 29.59 -2.25 -26.21
CA SER A 260 29.41 -2.72 -24.84
C SER A 260 29.69 -1.61 -23.85
N ASN A 261 28.92 -1.50 -22.76
CA ASN A 261 29.21 -0.58 -21.65
C ASN A 261 30.08 -1.20 -20.54
N TYR A 262 30.51 -2.46 -20.69
CA TYR A 262 31.45 -3.13 -19.79
C TYR A 262 32.51 -3.93 -20.58
N LEU A 263 33.58 -4.31 -19.90
CA LEU A 263 34.68 -5.07 -20.50
C LEU A 263 34.30 -6.55 -20.67
N LEU A 264 34.22 -6.99 -21.91
CA LEU A 264 34.14 -8.39 -22.30
C LEU A 264 35.57 -8.90 -22.54
N LYS A 265 35.99 -9.93 -21.79
CA LYS A 265 37.31 -10.55 -21.93
C LYS A 265 37.22 -11.91 -22.63
N ASN A 266 38.20 -12.20 -23.48
CA ASN A 266 38.35 -13.40 -24.28
C ASN A 266 37.05 -13.77 -25.01
N ALA A 267 36.34 -12.77 -25.51
CA ALA A 267 35.00 -12.96 -26.08
C ALA A 267 35.08 -13.75 -27.40
N GLN A 268 34.17 -14.71 -27.54
CA GLN A 268 33.95 -15.47 -28.76
C GLN A 268 32.67 -14.96 -29.42
N ILE A 269 32.81 -14.41 -30.61
CA ILE A 269 31.71 -13.86 -31.39
C ILE A 269 31.48 -14.79 -32.58
N SER A 270 30.26 -15.30 -32.72
CA SER A 270 29.87 -16.14 -33.84
C SER A 270 28.59 -15.65 -34.49
N ILE A 271 28.51 -15.75 -35.81
CA ILE A 271 27.29 -15.48 -36.56
C ILE A 271 26.79 -16.81 -37.13
N ASN A 272 25.52 -17.09 -36.94
CA ASN A 272 24.83 -18.24 -37.51
C ASN A 272 23.72 -17.75 -38.44
N ASP A 273 23.51 -18.44 -39.55
CA ASP A 273 22.32 -18.25 -40.39
C ASP A 273 21.05 -18.80 -39.72
N TYR A 274 19.90 -18.54 -40.32
CA TYR A 274 18.61 -18.97 -39.79
C TYR A 274 18.43 -20.50 -39.73
N LEU A 275 19.27 -21.26 -40.45
CA LEU A 275 19.32 -22.73 -40.40
C LEU A 275 20.27 -23.23 -39.29
N GLY A 276 20.90 -22.32 -38.54
CA GLY A 276 21.83 -22.64 -37.46
C GLY A 276 23.24 -22.96 -37.93
N ARG A 277 23.54 -22.81 -39.23
CA ARG A 277 24.91 -23.00 -39.75
C ARG A 277 25.74 -21.78 -39.38
N ARG A 278 26.91 -22.03 -38.79
CA ARG A 278 27.86 -21.00 -38.39
C ARG A 278 28.65 -20.50 -39.60
N ILE A 279 28.55 -19.21 -39.87
CA ILE A 279 29.12 -18.56 -41.06
C ILE A 279 30.28 -17.63 -40.74
N PHE A 280 30.40 -17.19 -39.48
CA PHE A 280 31.51 -16.35 -39.03
C PHE A 280 31.92 -16.73 -37.60
N THR A 281 33.19 -16.56 -37.28
CA THR A 281 33.70 -16.69 -35.92
C THR A 281 34.90 -15.76 -35.72
N ALA A 282 34.87 -14.95 -34.67
CA ALA A 282 36.01 -14.23 -34.12
C ALA A 282 36.25 -14.72 -32.69
N LYS A 283 37.49 -15.03 -32.34
CA LYS A 283 37.86 -15.53 -31.01
C LYS A 283 38.74 -14.52 -30.30
N SER A 284 38.77 -14.61 -28.97
CA SER A 284 39.70 -13.87 -28.11
C SER A 284 39.65 -12.36 -28.31
N GLN A 285 38.43 -11.81 -28.38
CA GLN A 285 38.20 -10.38 -28.46
C GLN A 285 38.07 -9.80 -27.05
N ASP A 286 38.94 -8.85 -26.72
CA ASP A 286 38.83 -8.05 -25.50
C ASP A 286 38.32 -6.66 -25.88
N PHE A 287 37.12 -6.28 -25.40
CA PHE A 287 36.57 -4.97 -25.72
C PHE A 287 35.64 -4.39 -24.65
N SER A 288 35.72 -3.07 -24.51
CA SER A 288 34.75 -2.21 -23.83
C SER A 288 34.55 -0.97 -24.70
N GLY A 289 33.32 -0.51 -24.89
CA GLY A 289 33.00 0.49 -25.91
C GLY A 289 32.72 -0.17 -27.27
N ASN A 290 33.26 0.39 -28.35
CA ASN A 290 32.96 -0.08 -29.72
C ASN A 290 33.97 -1.14 -30.18
N LEU A 291 33.47 -2.19 -30.84
CA LEU A 291 34.22 -3.19 -31.58
C LEU A 291 33.64 -3.25 -33.00
N GLU A 292 34.51 -3.26 -34.00
CA GLU A 292 34.14 -3.39 -35.40
C GLU A 292 34.84 -4.59 -36.02
N LEU A 293 34.06 -5.53 -36.56
CA LEU A 293 34.57 -6.73 -37.22
C LEU A 293 34.17 -6.70 -38.69
N PRO A 294 35.11 -6.79 -39.64
CA PRO A 294 34.77 -6.89 -41.06
C PRO A 294 34.05 -8.22 -41.32
N ILE A 295 32.92 -8.17 -42.02
CA ILE A 295 32.13 -9.35 -42.37
C ILE A 295 31.68 -9.28 -43.83
N SER A 296 31.49 -10.45 -44.45
CA SER A 296 30.91 -10.55 -45.79
C SER A 296 29.76 -11.55 -45.71
N LEU A 297 28.54 -11.02 -45.56
CA LEU A 297 27.31 -11.80 -45.42
C LEU A 297 26.33 -11.41 -46.54
N SER A 298 25.57 -12.36 -47.06
CA SER A 298 24.48 -12.06 -47.99
C SER A 298 23.30 -11.42 -47.26
N ASN A 299 22.44 -10.69 -47.98
CA ASN A 299 21.23 -10.09 -47.41
C ASN A 299 20.36 -11.17 -46.74
N GLY A 300 19.92 -10.93 -45.50
CA GLY A 300 19.19 -11.93 -44.74
C GLY A 300 19.14 -11.67 -43.24
N VAL A 301 18.60 -12.63 -42.49
CA VAL A 301 18.50 -12.60 -41.02
C VAL A 301 19.50 -13.58 -40.43
N TYR A 302 20.22 -13.11 -39.41
CA TYR A 302 21.25 -13.89 -38.74
C TYR A 302 21.16 -13.73 -37.22
N LEU A 303 21.76 -14.68 -36.50
CA LEU A 303 21.92 -14.63 -35.05
C LEU A 303 23.41 -14.42 -34.73
N VAL A 304 23.70 -13.36 -34.01
CA VAL A 304 25.02 -13.11 -33.42
C VAL A 304 25.00 -13.64 -31.99
N THR A 305 25.97 -14.49 -31.67
CA THR A 305 26.20 -14.97 -30.31
C THR A 305 27.56 -14.47 -29.83
N ILE A 306 27.60 -13.87 -28.63
CA ILE A 306 28.81 -13.41 -27.95
C ILE A 306 28.93 -14.19 -26.65
N ILE A 307 30.04 -14.88 -26.45
CA ILE A 307 30.32 -15.65 -25.24
C ILE A 307 31.58 -15.08 -24.58
N SER A 308 31.50 -14.64 -23.33
CA SER A 308 32.63 -14.14 -22.54
C SER A 308 32.53 -14.68 -21.11
N GLY A 309 33.40 -15.62 -20.74
CA GLY A 309 33.31 -16.29 -19.43
C GLY A 309 31.98 -17.05 -19.27
N LYS A 310 31.14 -16.59 -18.33
CA LYS A 310 29.79 -17.14 -18.10
C LYS A 310 28.70 -16.40 -18.90
N ASP A 311 29.01 -15.24 -19.46
CA ASP A 311 28.04 -14.42 -20.17
C ASP A 311 27.82 -14.97 -21.58
N LYS A 312 26.53 -15.13 -21.95
CA LYS A 312 26.10 -15.51 -23.29
C LYS A 312 25.04 -14.55 -23.78
N ILE A 313 25.37 -13.79 -24.80
CA ILE A 313 24.50 -12.77 -25.39
C ILE A 313 24.11 -13.22 -26.79
N VAL A 314 22.82 -13.16 -27.12
CA VAL A 314 22.29 -13.52 -28.44
C VAL A 314 21.47 -12.36 -28.99
N LYS A 315 21.82 -11.87 -30.18
CA LYS A 315 21.11 -10.79 -30.88
C LYS A 315 20.74 -11.23 -32.30
N LYS A 316 19.52 -10.90 -32.71
CA LYS A 316 19.10 -10.99 -34.11
C LYS A 316 19.60 -9.75 -34.87
N ILE A 317 20.20 -9.96 -36.04
CA ILE A 317 20.59 -8.90 -36.96
C ILE A 317 19.95 -9.14 -38.34
N VAL A 318 19.75 -8.05 -39.08
CA VAL A 318 19.36 -8.03 -40.48
C VAL A 318 20.57 -7.51 -41.26
N VAL A 319 21.01 -8.26 -42.26
CA VAL A 319 22.06 -7.81 -43.19
C VAL A 319 21.39 -7.24 -44.43
N ASN A 320 21.79 -6.03 -44.82
CA ASN A 320 21.33 -5.36 -46.03
C ASN A 320 22.48 -4.56 -46.67
N ASN A 321 23.15 -5.18 -47.63
CA ASN A 321 24.25 -4.59 -48.38
C ASN A 321 23.75 -3.66 -49.49
#